data_AF-A0A924DAJ2-F1
#
_entry.id   AF-A0A924DAJ2-F1
#
_cell.length_a   1.000
_cell.length_b   1.000
_cell.length_c   1.000
_cell.angle_alpha   90.00
_cell.angle_beta   90.00
_cell.angle_gamma   90.00
#
_symmetry.space_group_name_H-M   'P 1'
#
loop_
_entity.id
_entity.type
_entity.pdbx_description
1 polymer ?
#
loop_
_entity_poly.entity_id
_entity_poly.type
_entity_poly.pdbx_seq_one_letter_code
_entity_poly.pdbx_strand_id
1 'polypeptide(L)'
;LSLARKFLQVNEDGVSLSMPPTRPFFGDRVTVTARGDPGQLLFTGETPNAPEVVTEFWCQPLANKFRKPILSRYRSQGFRALAAGSLEVSVSLAPGCYAPAYRFINLLTGQETPLILLPPVEVG
;
A
#
# COMPACT_ATOMS: atom_id res chain seq x y z
N LEU A 1 -11.20 16.18 7.10
CA LEU A 1 -10.00 16.61 6.34
C LEU A 1 -9.14 15.44 5.78
N SER A 2 -9.37 14.18 6.17
CA SER A 2 -8.53 13.05 5.71
C SER A 2 -8.68 12.70 4.21
N LEU A 3 -9.90 12.73 3.67
CA LEU A 3 -10.20 12.28 2.30
C LEU A 3 -9.56 13.16 1.22
N ALA A 4 -9.76 14.48 1.28
CA ALA A 4 -9.17 15.41 0.31
C ALA A 4 -7.64 15.34 0.28
N ARG A 5 -7.01 15.19 1.45
CA ARG A 5 -5.56 14.99 1.55
C ARG A 5 -5.12 13.71 0.85
N LYS A 6 -5.84 12.60 1.07
CA LYS A 6 -5.49 11.32 0.43
C LYS A 6 -5.74 11.36 -1.08
N PHE A 7 -6.81 12.00 -1.52
CA PHE A 7 -7.10 12.24 -2.93
C PHE A 7 -5.95 12.99 -3.62
N LEU A 8 -5.44 14.07 -3.03
CA LEU A 8 -4.31 14.83 -3.59
C LEU A 8 -2.99 14.04 -3.57
N GLN A 9 -2.81 13.11 -2.63
CA GLN A 9 -1.64 12.23 -2.61
C GLN A 9 -1.62 11.22 -3.77
N VAL A 10 -2.79 10.89 -4.33
CA VAL A 10 -2.93 9.94 -5.45
C VAL A 10 -3.27 10.62 -6.78
N ASN A 11 -3.71 11.88 -6.75
CA ASN A 11 -3.95 12.73 -7.92
C ASN A 11 -3.35 14.12 -7.68
N GLU A 12 -2.08 14.32 -8.06
CA GLU A 12 -1.34 15.56 -7.78
C GLU A 12 -2.03 16.81 -8.39
N ASP A 13 -2.61 16.68 -9.57
CA ASP A 13 -3.31 17.77 -10.28
C ASP A 13 -4.86 17.66 -10.23
N GLY A 14 -5.38 16.73 -9.42
CA GLY A 14 -6.81 16.47 -9.37
C GLY A 14 -7.60 17.54 -8.61
N VAL A 15 -8.82 17.84 -9.06
CA VAL A 15 -9.76 18.64 -8.28
C VAL A 15 -10.53 17.70 -7.33
N SER A 16 -10.30 17.84 -6.03
CA SER A 16 -11.01 17.03 -5.03
C SER A 16 -12.51 17.35 -5.04
N LEU A 17 -13.33 16.32 -4.87
CA LEU A 17 -14.79 16.48 -4.79
C LEU A 17 -15.17 17.40 -3.62
N SER A 18 -16.03 18.37 -3.89
CA SER A 18 -16.56 19.29 -2.88
C SER A 18 -17.57 18.64 -1.93
N MET A 19 -18.18 17.54 -2.36
CA MET A 19 -19.13 16.75 -1.57
C MET A 19 -18.51 15.41 -1.15
N PRO A 20 -18.80 14.94 0.08
CA PRO A 20 -18.31 13.65 0.53
C PRO A 20 -18.89 12.50 -0.31
N PRO A 21 -18.15 11.38 -0.47
CA PRO A 21 -18.66 10.20 -1.15
C PRO A 21 -19.92 9.65 -0.45
N THR A 22 -20.92 9.25 -1.24
CA THR A 22 -22.19 8.72 -0.72
C THR A 22 -22.17 7.21 -0.49
N ARG A 23 -21.16 6.50 -1.02
CA ARG A 23 -20.99 5.05 -0.87
C ARG A 23 -19.72 4.74 -0.09
N PRO A 24 -19.74 3.72 0.79
CA PRO A 24 -18.54 3.23 1.43
C PRO A 24 -17.62 2.52 0.42
N PHE A 25 -16.32 2.64 0.62
CA PHE A 25 -15.30 1.92 -0.14
C PHE A 25 -14.74 0.77 0.70
N PHE A 26 -14.88 -0.45 0.20
CA PHE A 26 -14.45 -1.66 0.89
C PHE A 26 -13.09 -2.20 0.40
N GLY A 27 -12.45 -1.52 -0.54
CA GLY A 27 -11.20 -1.95 -1.14
C GLY A 27 -11.38 -2.71 -2.44
N ASP A 28 -10.31 -3.39 -2.82
CA ASP A 28 -10.21 -4.24 -4.00
C ASP A 28 -10.20 -5.73 -3.61
N ARG A 29 -10.40 -6.61 -4.60
CA ARG A 29 -10.28 -8.07 -4.45
C ARG A 29 -8.92 -8.58 -4.91
N VAL A 30 -7.87 -7.85 -4.57
CA VAL A 30 -6.48 -8.22 -4.87
C VAL A 30 -5.81 -8.72 -3.59
N THR A 31 -5.32 -9.95 -3.59
CA THR A 31 -4.39 -10.42 -2.55
C THR A 31 -2.97 -10.04 -2.93
N VAL A 32 -2.27 -9.37 -2.01
CA VAL A 32 -0.85 -9.03 -2.15
C VAL A 32 -0.02 -9.89 -1.21
N THR A 33 1.10 -10.41 -1.72
CA THR A 33 2.15 -11.05 -0.92
C THR A 33 3.41 -10.21 -0.94
N ALA A 34 4.34 -10.47 -0.02
CA ALA A 34 5.61 -9.76 0.05
C ALA A 34 6.76 -10.73 0.31
N ARG A 35 7.90 -10.45 -0.33
CA ARG A 35 9.15 -11.19 -0.18
C ARG A 35 10.31 -10.20 -0.10
N GLY A 36 11.29 -10.47 0.75
CA GLY A 36 12.54 -9.73 0.74
C GLY A 36 13.53 -10.32 -0.26
N ASP A 37 14.17 -9.44 -1.03
CA ASP A 37 15.28 -9.72 -1.94
C ASP A 37 16.46 -8.81 -1.56
N PRO A 38 17.67 -9.00 -2.12
CA PRO A 38 18.79 -8.12 -1.83
C PRO A 38 18.48 -6.64 -2.12
N GLY A 39 18.55 -5.80 -1.10
CA GLY A 39 18.31 -4.36 -1.18
C GLY A 39 16.85 -3.94 -1.48
N GLN A 40 15.89 -4.86 -1.46
CA GLN A 40 14.50 -4.51 -1.74
C GLN A 40 13.46 -5.44 -1.10
N LEU A 41 12.26 -4.91 -0.97
CA LEU A 41 11.04 -5.63 -0.65
C LEU A 41 10.18 -5.70 -1.91
N LEU A 42 9.92 -6.90 -2.39
CA LEU A 42 9.06 -7.16 -3.55
C LEU A 42 7.64 -7.49 -3.08
N PHE A 43 6.67 -6.72 -3.54
CA PHE A 43 5.25 -7.01 -3.39
C PHE A 43 4.72 -7.62 -4.68
N THR A 44 3.88 -8.65 -4.57
CA THR A 44 3.26 -9.32 -5.72
C THR A 44 1.76 -9.43 -5.51
N GLY A 45 0.98 -8.84 -6.41
CA GLY A 45 -0.47 -9.00 -6.47
C GLY A 45 -0.86 -10.27 -7.24
N GLU A 46 -1.95 -10.92 -6.83
CA GLU A 46 -2.50 -12.06 -7.59
C GLU A 46 -3.24 -11.65 -8.86
N THR A 47 -3.81 -10.44 -8.87
CA THR A 47 -4.57 -9.86 -9.97
C THR A 47 -4.31 -8.36 -10.06
N PRO A 48 -4.59 -7.73 -11.22
CA PRO A 48 -4.53 -6.29 -11.35
C PRO A 48 -5.55 -5.61 -10.43
N ASN A 49 -5.27 -4.36 -10.05
CA ASN A 49 -6.26 -3.53 -9.41
C ASN A 49 -7.48 -3.33 -10.32
N ALA A 50 -8.65 -3.20 -9.71
CA ALA A 50 -9.84 -2.71 -10.40
C ALA A 50 -9.58 -1.29 -10.96
N PRO A 51 -10.30 -0.87 -12.01
CA PRO A 51 -10.28 0.51 -12.46
C PRO A 51 -10.51 1.47 -11.29
N GLU A 52 -9.80 2.60 -11.29
CA GLU A 52 -9.93 3.65 -10.27
C GLU A 52 -9.48 3.26 -8.86
N VAL A 53 -8.78 2.13 -8.70
CA VAL A 53 -8.16 1.73 -7.44
C VAL A 53 -6.64 1.72 -7.58
N VAL A 54 -5.95 2.26 -6.56
CA VAL A 54 -4.49 2.15 -6.42
C VAL A 54 -4.15 1.49 -5.09
N THR A 55 -3.02 0.79 -5.07
CA THR A 55 -2.49 0.18 -3.85
C THR A 55 -1.44 1.08 -3.22
N GLU A 56 -1.59 1.42 -1.94
CA GLU A 56 -0.54 2.07 -1.15
C GLU A 56 0.25 1.00 -0.40
N PHE A 57 1.56 0.99 -0.60
CA PHE A 57 2.47 0.05 0.04
C PHE A 57 3.11 0.68 1.27
N TRP A 58 3.23 -0.09 2.34
CA TRP A 58 3.73 0.36 3.62
C TRP A 58 4.76 -0.62 4.15
N CYS A 59 5.73 -0.09 4.89
CA CYS A 59 6.67 -0.92 5.64
C CYS A 59 6.94 -0.34 7.03
N GLN A 60 7.35 -1.22 7.94
CA GLN A 60 7.90 -0.85 9.23
C GLN A 60 9.23 -1.59 9.43
N PRO A 61 10.35 -0.91 9.72
CA PRO A 61 11.57 -1.58 10.14
C PRO A 61 11.38 -2.25 11.51
N LEU A 62 11.92 -3.46 11.65
CA LEU A 62 11.91 -4.27 12.86
C LEU A 62 13.33 -4.58 13.31
N ALA A 63 13.52 -4.71 14.63
CA ALA A 63 14.81 -5.15 15.17
C ALA A 63 15.15 -6.60 14.82
N ASN A 64 14.13 -7.46 14.63
CA ASN A 64 14.24 -8.84 14.15
C ASN A 64 12.86 -9.34 13.68
N LYS A 65 12.83 -10.48 12.98
CA LYS A 65 11.60 -11.07 12.41
C LYS A 65 10.53 -11.48 13.43
N PHE A 66 10.90 -11.71 14.69
CA PHE A 66 9.98 -12.11 15.75
C PHE A 66 9.35 -10.91 16.47
N ARG A 67 9.77 -9.68 16.15
CA ARG A 67 9.24 -8.48 16.78
C ARG A 67 7.82 -8.20 16.28
N LYS A 68 6.89 -8.01 17.21
CA LYS A 68 5.52 -7.58 16.90
C LYS A 68 5.51 -6.19 16.23
N PRO A 69 4.90 -6.03 15.04
CA PRO A 69 4.72 -4.73 14.41
C PRO A 69 3.84 -3.79 15.24
N ILE A 70 4.03 -2.48 15.08
CA ILE A 70 3.30 -1.42 15.77
C ILE A 70 2.69 -0.52 14.70
N LEU A 71 1.36 -0.47 14.62
CA LEU A 71 0.62 0.21 13.54
C LEU A 71 1.08 1.66 13.31
N SER A 72 1.33 2.43 14.38
CA SER A 72 1.78 3.83 14.28
C SER A 72 3.20 4.02 13.73
N ARG A 73 3.98 2.94 13.60
CA ARG A 73 5.36 2.95 13.06
C ARG A 73 5.45 2.59 11.59
N TYR A 74 4.37 2.14 10.97
CA TYR A 74 4.34 1.94 9.52
C TYR A 74 4.53 3.26 8.78
N ARG A 75 5.25 3.22 7.66
CA ARG A 75 5.49 4.35 6.77
C ARG A 75 5.15 3.95 5.34
N SER A 76 4.41 4.83 4.67
CA SER A 76 4.06 4.68 3.26
C SER A 76 5.34 4.71 2.43
N GLN A 77 5.44 3.77 1.50
CA GLN A 77 6.52 3.65 0.52
C GLN A 77 6.08 4.14 -0.86
N GLY A 78 4.80 4.52 -0.99
CA GLY A 78 4.22 5.10 -2.19
C GLY A 78 2.96 4.37 -2.65
N PHE A 79 2.39 4.92 -3.72
CA PHE A 79 1.18 4.44 -4.37
C PHE A 79 1.56 3.85 -5.72
N ARG A 80 1.19 2.60 -5.99
CA ARG A 80 1.44 1.94 -7.27
C ARG A 80 0.21 1.11 -7.65
N ALA A 81 -0.14 1.16 -8.94
CA ALA A 81 -1.16 0.29 -9.48
C ALA A 81 -0.53 -1.08 -9.78
N LEU A 82 -1.22 -2.15 -9.39
CA LEU A 82 -0.95 -3.49 -9.88
C LEU A 82 -1.67 -3.60 -11.23
N ALA A 83 -0.93 -3.70 -12.32
CA ALA A 83 -1.49 -3.66 -13.68
C ALA A 83 -1.38 -5.02 -14.36
N ALA A 84 -2.23 -5.28 -15.35
CA ALA A 84 -2.05 -6.44 -16.22
C ALA A 84 -0.67 -6.36 -16.88
N GLY A 85 0.13 -7.43 -16.76
CA GLY A 85 1.51 -7.48 -17.24
C GLY A 85 2.56 -6.91 -16.26
N SER A 86 2.15 -6.30 -15.14
CA SER A 86 3.05 -5.85 -14.07
C SER A 86 2.35 -5.90 -12.71
N LEU A 87 2.38 -7.08 -12.09
CA LEU A 87 1.80 -7.35 -10.77
C LEU A 87 2.82 -7.23 -9.64
N GLU A 88 4.02 -6.74 -9.95
CA GLU A 88 5.14 -6.65 -9.03
C GLU A 88 5.50 -5.20 -8.75
N VAL A 89 5.72 -4.88 -7.47
CA VAL A 89 6.16 -3.57 -7.01
C VAL A 89 7.34 -3.77 -6.08
N SER A 90 8.50 -3.24 -6.46
CA SER A 90 9.69 -3.23 -5.62
C SER A 90 9.78 -1.93 -4.80
N VAL A 91 10.20 -2.09 -3.54
CA VAL A 91 10.53 -0.98 -2.64
C VAL A 91 11.97 -1.16 -2.20
N SER A 92 12.85 -0.23 -2.57
CA SER A 92 14.24 -0.24 -2.15
C SER A 92 14.36 0.00 -0.64
N LEU A 93 15.03 -0.92 0.06
CA LEU A 93 15.22 -0.88 1.51
C LEU A 93 16.64 -1.35 1.84
N ALA A 94 17.23 -0.79 2.89
CA ALA A 94 18.48 -1.33 3.42
C ALA A 94 18.26 -2.75 3.96
N PRO A 95 19.29 -3.61 3.98
CA PRO A 95 19.20 -4.95 4.57
C PRO A 95 18.66 -4.91 6.01
N GLY A 96 17.77 -5.84 6.36
CA GLY A 96 17.14 -5.88 7.68
C GLY A 96 15.81 -6.61 7.72
N CYS A 97 15.15 -6.59 8.88
CA CYS A 97 13.82 -7.16 9.05
C CYS A 97 12.74 -6.08 8.89
N TYR A 98 11.69 -6.37 8.11
CA TYR A 98 10.59 -5.45 7.88
C TYR A 98 9.24 -6.12 8.05
N ALA A 99 8.26 -5.35 8.53
CA ALA A 99 6.86 -5.72 8.47
C ALA A 99 6.21 -5.02 7.26
N PRO A 100 5.85 -5.75 6.19
CA PRO A 100 5.11 -5.20 5.08
C PRO A 100 3.62 -5.01 5.43
N ALA A 101 2.98 -4.06 4.76
CA ALA A 101 1.53 -3.92 4.73
C ALA A 101 1.12 -3.20 3.44
N TYR A 102 -0.16 -3.28 3.11
CA TYR A 102 -0.74 -2.52 2.01
C TYR A 102 -2.16 -2.09 2.34
N ARG A 103 -2.72 -1.18 1.53
CA ARG A 103 -4.14 -0.86 1.55
C ARG A 103 -4.58 -0.32 0.21
N PHE A 104 -5.88 -0.31 -0.02
CA PHE A 104 -6.47 0.21 -1.24
C PHE A 104 -6.95 1.63 -1.06
N ILE A 105 -6.84 2.40 -2.13
CA ILE A 105 -7.35 3.76 -2.21
C ILE A 105 -8.18 3.89 -3.48
N ASN A 106 -9.38 4.46 -3.32
CA ASN A 106 -10.20 4.86 -4.43
C ASN A 106 -9.66 6.19 -4.99
N LEU A 107 -9.22 6.18 -6.24
CA LEU A 107 -8.61 7.33 -6.92
C LEU A 107 -9.57 8.50 -7.07
N LEU A 108 -10.88 8.26 -7.22
CA LEU A 108 -11.86 9.34 -7.42
C LEU A 108 -12.22 10.07 -6.12
N THR A 109 -12.13 9.39 -4.99
CA THR A 109 -12.70 9.89 -3.72
C THR A 109 -11.67 10.08 -2.61
N GLY A 110 -10.49 9.46 -2.73
CA GLY A 110 -9.50 9.38 -1.66
C GLY A 110 -9.92 8.51 -0.49
N GLN A 111 -11.02 7.74 -0.59
CA GLN A 111 -11.38 6.75 0.42
C GLN A 111 -10.32 5.66 0.48
N GLU A 112 -10.00 5.20 1.69
CA GLU A 112 -8.96 4.21 1.94
C GLU A 112 -9.48 3.08 2.82
N THR A 113 -8.93 1.88 2.65
CA THR A 113 -9.17 0.77 3.57
C THR A 113 -8.22 0.82 4.78
N PRO A 114 -8.51 0.07 5.86
CA PRO A 114 -7.50 -0.26 6.86
C PRO A 114 -6.25 -0.91 6.24
N LEU A 115 -5.12 -0.84 6.95
CA LEU A 115 -3.91 -1.58 6.56
C LEU A 115 -4.15 -3.08 6.67
N ILE A 116 -3.83 -3.78 5.59
CA ILE A 116 -3.75 -5.23 5.54
C ILE A 116 -2.29 -5.60 5.84
N LEU A 117 -2.09 -6.26 6.98
CA LEU A 117 -0.75 -6.61 7.47
C LEU A 117 -0.27 -7.90 6.81
N LEU A 118 1.00 -7.91 6.42
CA LEU A 118 1.67 -9.08 5.87
C LEU A 118 2.69 -9.64 6.88
N PRO A 119 3.04 -10.94 6.77
CA PRO A 119 4.08 -11.52 7.61
C PRO A 119 5.41 -10.77 7.50
N PRO A 120 6.18 -10.63 8.60
CA PRO A 120 7.51 -10.04 8.54
C PRO A 120 8.45 -10.79 7.59
N VAL A 121 9.31 -10.03 6.91
CA VAL A 121 10.28 -10.57 5.94
C VAL A 121 11.68 -10.01 6.22
N GLU A 122 12.69 -10.78 5.83
CA GLU A 122 14.09 -10.37 5.85
C GLU A 122 14.49 -9.89 4.45
N VAL A 123 15.04 -8.68 4.37
CA VAL A 123 15.65 -8.08 3.18
C VAL A 123 17.16 -8.29 3.30
N GLY A 124 17.76 -8.85 2.25
CA GLY A 124 19.18 -9.19 2.18
C GLY A 124 20.08 -8.02 1.80
#